data_AF-A0A8S3XNS8-F1
#
_entry.id   AF-A0A8S3XNS8-F1
#
_cell.length_a   1.000
_cell.length_b   1.000
_cell.length_c   1.000
_cell.angle_alpha   90.00
_cell.angle_beta   90.00
_cell.angle_gamma   90.00
#
_symmetry.space_group_name_H-M   'P 1'
#
loop_
_entity.id
_entity.type
_entity.pdbx_description
1 polymer ?
#
loop_
_entity_poly.entity_id
_entity_poly.type
_entity_poly.pdbx_seq_one_letter_code
_entity_poly.pdbx_strand_id
1 'polypeptide(L)'
;MSSSKFNYEEAVKKLNLLQSNKSTIEQIRRDIKLGQKCTNIEDMENYLARTGVSLSALDKLSVIHVAGTKGKGSTSAMCESVLRQHGYRTGFYSSPHLVEVRERIRLDGRIVNKDTFAKHFHEVYDRLYATQSYEGDMPKYFAFLTVLAYNMFLKEKVDVAIVEVGIGGIVDYTNVLRKVPVVGITALGLDHTSILGNTLPEIAEAKAGIMKRCCEAYTVHQPPDAMEVLQRVAKKVQCSLNVVPEYKSYTFQNGLKLQLPVDIDAYRMNASLAVQLAHAWMRKKLQSQINNLKQTNITNGNVEGRESKQNIGVVENIVTKLPNETILGLSSCRWPGRYQIVKTEYSTFYLDGAHTKESMEICVKWFKDNNR
;
A
#
# COMPACT_ATOMS: atom_id res chain seq x y z
N MET A 1 8.41 3.65 38.22
CA MET A 1 7.90 2.94 37.02
C MET A 1 6.59 3.61 36.62
N SER A 2 6.60 4.39 35.53
CA SER A 2 5.39 5.07 35.05
C SER A 2 4.42 4.03 34.51
N SER A 3 3.34 3.76 35.24
CA SER A 3 2.18 3.02 34.72
C SER A 3 1.63 3.77 33.52
N SER A 4 1.98 3.36 32.31
CA SER A 4 1.35 3.87 31.08
C SER A 4 -0.17 3.72 31.23
N LYS A 5 -0.92 4.81 31.04
CA LYS A 5 -2.39 4.82 30.99
C LYS A 5 -2.96 3.86 29.94
N PHE A 6 -2.12 3.40 29.00
CA PHE A 6 -2.49 2.57 27.87
C PHE A 6 -1.68 1.27 27.87
N ASN A 7 -2.36 0.14 28.10
CA ASN A 7 -1.75 -1.20 28.14
C ASN A 7 -1.81 -1.88 26.76
N TYR A 8 -0.67 -2.37 26.25
CA TYR A 8 -0.56 -3.02 24.94
C TYR A 8 -1.20 -4.42 24.93
N GLU A 9 -0.96 -5.23 25.95
CA GLU A 9 -1.53 -6.57 26.07
C GLU A 9 -3.07 -6.50 26.14
N GLU A 10 -3.63 -5.50 26.80
CA GLU A 10 -5.07 -5.22 26.79
C GLU A 10 -5.58 -4.83 25.40
N ALA A 11 -4.85 -3.94 24.70
CA ALA A 11 -5.19 -3.55 23.33
C ALA A 11 -5.26 -4.77 22.39
N VAL A 12 -4.28 -5.68 22.48
CA VAL A 12 -4.26 -6.92 21.69
C VAL A 12 -5.43 -7.84 22.06
N LYS A 13 -5.76 -7.97 23.35
CA LYS A 13 -6.93 -8.75 23.79
C LYS A 13 -8.23 -8.19 23.19
N LYS A 14 -8.48 -6.88 23.34
CA LYS A 14 -9.65 -6.20 22.77
C LYS A 14 -9.72 -6.36 21.26
N LEU A 15 -8.60 -6.22 20.57
CA LEU A 15 -8.52 -6.40 19.12
C LEU A 15 -8.90 -7.82 18.69
N ASN A 16 -8.44 -8.83 19.42
CA ASN A 16 -8.72 -10.24 19.11
C ASN A 16 -10.16 -10.67 19.41
N LEU A 17 -10.93 -9.86 20.17
CA LEU A 17 -12.37 -10.05 20.35
C LEU A 17 -13.20 -9.57 19.15
N LEU A 18 -12.62 -8.74 18.27
CA LEU A 18 -13.30 -8.33 17.04
C LEU A 18 -13.41 -9.52 16.07
N GLN A 19 -14.44 -9.49 15.21
CA GLN A 19 -14.65 -10.53 14.22
C GLN A 19 -13.41 -10.73 13.34
N SER A 20 -12.88 -11.96 13.33
CA SER A 20 -11.64 -12.32 12.63
C SER A 20 -11.78 -12.26 11.11
N ASN A 21 -10.67 -12.07 10.40
CA ASN A 21 -10.65 -12.08 8.93
C ASN A 21 -11.21 -13.37 8.32
N LYS A 22 -10.96 -14.53 8.94
CA LYS A 22 -11.50 -15.81 8.46
C LYS A 22 -13.04 -15.81 8.51
N SER A 23 -13.59 -15.45 9.68
CA SER A 23 -15.05 -15.34 9.84
C SER A 23 -15.68 -14.26 8.95
N THR A 24 -14.96 -13.15 8.71
CA THR A 24 -15.41 -12.10 7.79
C THR A 24 -15.46 -12.61 6.35
N ILE A 25 -14.45 -13.35 5.90
CA ILE A 25 -14.43 -13.97 4.56
C ILE A 25 -15.58 -14.97 4.40
N GLU A 26 -15.83 -15.81 5.41
CA GLU A 26 -16.94 -16.77 5.39
C GLU A 26 -18.31 -16.08 5.36
N GLN A 27 -18.44 -14.94 6.05
CA GLN A 27 -19.64 -14.12 5.98
C GLN A 27 -19.80 -13.49 4.59
N ILE A 28 -18.77 -12.85 4.04
CA ILE A 28 -18.81 -12.27 2.68
C ILE A 28 -19.24 -13.32 1.65
N ARG A 29 -18.72 -14.55 1.75
CA ARG A 29 -19.13 -15.65 0.86
C ARG A 29 -20.61 -15.99 0.99
N ARG A 30 -21.18 -15.94 2.20
CA ARG A 30 -22.61 -16.16 2.43
C ARG A 30 -23.43 -15.00 1.88
N ASP A 31 -23.02 -13.77 2.15
CA ASP A 31 -23.70 -12.55 1.73
C ASP A 31 -23.77 -12.47 0.19
N ILE A 32 -22.67 -12.80 -0.50
CA ILE A 32 -22.63 -12.90 -1.98
C ILE A 32 -23.64 -13.94 -2.49
N LYS A 33 -23.72 -15.13 -1.87
CA LYS A 33 -24.68 -16.17 -2.26
C LYS A 33 -26.13 -15.75 -2.05
N LEU A 34 -26.38 -14.92 -1.04
CA LEU A 34 -27.71 -14.39 -0.71
C LEU A 34 -28.03 -13.11 -1.49
N GLY A 35 -27.15 -12.64 -2.37
CA GLY A 35 -27.34 -11.41 -3.15
C GLY A 35 -27.34 -10.13 -2.29
N GLN A 36 -26.76 -10.18 -1.09
CA GLN A 36 -26.71 -9.03 -0.20
C GLN A 36 -25.74 -7.97 -0.71
N LYS A 37 -26.13 -6.71 -0.60
CA LYS A 37 -25.29 -5.55 -0.95
C LYS A 37 -24.12 -5.45 0.03
N CYS A 38 -22.90 -5.26 -0.49
CA CYS A 38 -21.74 -4.97 0.34
C CYS A 38 -21.77 -3.51 0.82
N THR A 39 -21.67 -3.30 2.14
CA THR A 39 -21.70 -1.98 2.79
C THR A 39 -20.32 -1.51 3.29
N ASN A 40 -19.25 -2.28 3.04
CA ASN A 40 -17.93 -2.04 3.64
C ASN A 40 -17.41 -0.60 3.54
N ILE A 41 -17.66 0.09 2.42
CA ILE A 41 -17.21 1.48 2.24
C ILE A 41 -18.06 2.42 3.09
N GLU A 42 -19.39 2.27 3.06
CA GLU A 42 -20.34 3.04 3.88
C GLU A 42 -20.03 2.86 5.38
N ASP A 43 -19.72 1.62 5.80
CA ASP A 43 -19.30 1.30 7.17
C ASP A 43 -17.99 2.00 7.54
N MET A 44 -17.00 2.02 6.64
CA MET A 44 -15.73 2.71 6.88
C MET A 44 -15.89 4.22 7.00
N GLU A 45 -16.76 4.84 6.20
CA GLU A 45 -17.08 6.26 6.32
C GLU A 45 -17.69 6.56 7.70
N ASN A 46 -18.61 5.71 8.17
CA ASN A 46 -19.20 5.81 9.50
C ASN A 46 -18.15 5.65 10.62
N TYR A 47 -17.31 4.62 10.56
CA TYR A 47 -16.29 4.37 11.58
C TYR A 47 -15.26 5.51 11.64
N LEU A 48 -14.80 6.02 10.50
CA LEU A 48 -13.90 7.17 10.47
C LEU A 48 -14.56 8.40 11.10
N ALA A 49 -15.82 8.69 10.76
CA ALA A 49 -16.56 9.80 11.34
C ALA A 49 -16.68 9.67 12.88
N ARG A 50 -16.98 8.48 13.39
CA ARG A 50 -17.03 8.17 14.83
C ARG A 50 -15.70 8.35 15.55
N THR A 51 -14.57 8.15 14.86
CA THR A 51 -13.24 8.48 15.41
C THR A 51 -12.91 9.98 15.38
N GLY A 52 -13.77 10.81 14.77
CA GLY A 52 -13.53 12.24 14.57
C GLY A 52 -12.73 12.56 13.29
N VAL A 53 -12.55 11.59 12.39
CA VAL A 53 -11.90 11.78 11.10
C VAL A 53 -12.96 11.92 10.01
N SER A 54 -13.20 13.14 9.55
CA SER A 54 -14.05 13.37 8.38
C SER A 54 -13.37 12.88 7.10
N LEU A 55 -14.15 12.59 6.06
CA LEU A 55 -13.59 12.25 4.75
C LEU A 55 -12.76 13.39 4.14
N SER A 56 -13.08 14.65 4.45
CA SER A 56 -12.26 15.80 4.05
C SER A 56 -10.93 15.88 4.80
N ALA A 57 -10.86 15.40 6.03
CA ALA A 57 -9.61 15.24 6.77
C ALA A 57 -8.79 14.07 6.20
N LEU A 58 -9.44 12.94 5.92
CA LEU A 58 -8.80 11.78 5.28
C LEU A 58 -8.23 12.13 3.90
N ASP A 59 -8.94 12.95 3.11
CA ASP A 59 -8.48 13.44 1.80
C ASP A 59 -7.17 14.27 1.86
N LYS A 60 -6.74 14.71 3.06
CA LYS A 60 -5.43 15.36 3.26
C LYS A 60 -4.28 14.35 3.37
N LEU A 61 -4.57 13.09 3.67
CA LEU A 61 -3.58 12.02 3.69
C LEU A 61 -3.21 11.67 2.25
N SER A 62 -1.97 11.93 1.86
CA SER A 62 -1.47 11.53 0.54
C SER A 62 -1.17 10.04 0.53
N VAL A 63 -1.78 9.28 -0.38
CA VAL A 63 -1.69 7.82 -0.39
C VAL A 63 -1.11 7.27 -1.71
N ILE A 64 -0.27 6.25 -1.59
CA ILE A 64 0.02 5.30 -2.67
C ILE A 64 -0.73 4.00 -2.34
N HIS A 65 -1.69 3.63 -3.18
CA HIS A 65 -2.58 2.50 -2.92
C HIS A 65 -2.21 1.30 -3.79
N VAL A 66 -1.96 0.14 -3.18
CA VAL A 66 -1.38 -1.03 -3.86
C VAL A 66 -2.31 -2.24 -3.76
N ALA A 67 -2.81 -2.70 -4.91
CA ALA A 67 -3.56 -3.95 -5.06
C ALA A 67 -2.76 -4.97 -5.88
N GLY A 68 -3.28 -6.19 -5.99
CA GLY A 68 -2.64 -7.28 -6.73
C GLY A 68 -2.80 -8.65 -6.06
N THR A 69 -2.38 -9.70 -6.74
CA THR A 69 -2.42 -11.07 -6.21
C THR A 69 -1.12 -11.36 -5.46
N LYS A 70 0.03 -11.28 -6.14
CA LYS A 70 1.35 -11.52 -5.55
C LYS A 70 2.21 -10.26 -5.62
N GLY A 71 3.03 -10.04 -4.59
CA GLY A 71 3.99 -8.93 -4.55
C GLY A 71 3.51 -7.63 -3.89
N LYS A 72 2.24 -7.50 -3.47
CA LYS A 72 1.70 -6.29 -2.81
C LYS A 72 2.57 -5.77 -1.67
N GLY A 73 2.79 -6.59 -0.63
CA GLY A 73 3.63 -6.23 0.51
C GLY A 73 5.07 -5.91 0.12
N SER A 74 5.70 -6.71 -0.75
CA SER A 74 7.08 -6.48 -1.21
C SER A 74 7.23 -5.17 -1.97
N THR A 75 6.35 -4.91 -2.95
CA THR A 75 6.30 -3.65 -3.71
C THR A 75 6.06 -2.46 -2.79
N SER A 76 5.13 -2.60 -1.84
CA SER A 76 4.80 -1.55 -0.87
C SER A 76 6.00 -1.23 0.02
N ALA A 77 6.72 -2.26 0.51
CA ALA A 77 7.88 -2.10 1.39
C ALA A 77 9.07 -1.46 0.64
N MET A 78 9.29 -1.87 -0.60
CA MET A 78 10.31 -1.24 -1.47
C MET A 78 9.97 0.23 -1.76
N CYS A 79 8.70 0.52 -2.07
CA CYS A 79 8.22 1.88 -2.37
C CYS A 79 8.40 2.79 -1.15
N GLU A 80 7.98 2.32 0.03
CA GLU A 80 8.20 3.00 1.30
C GLU A 80 9.69 3.29 1.54
N SER A 81 10.54 2.28 1.39
CA SER A 81 11.98 2.40 1.64
C SER A 81 12.63 3.42 0.71
N VAL A 82 12.22 3.45 -0.57
CA VAL A 82 12.66 4.47 -1.53
C VAL A 82 12.23 5.85 -1.08
N LEU A 83 10.95 6.06 -0.76
CA LEU A 83 10.44 7.38 -0.36
C LEU A 83 11.10 7.88 0.92
N ARG A 84 11.30 7.01 1.90
CA ARG A 84 12.00 7.35 3.14
C ARG A 84 13.46 7.74 2.90
N GLN A 85 14.15 7.05 1.99
CA GLN A 85 15.53 7.40 1.63
C GLN A 85 15.63 8.74 0.87
N HIS A 86 14.54 9.18 0.24
CA HIS A 86 14.37 10.53 -0.32
C HIS A 86 13.95 11.58 0.73
N GLY A 87 13.92 11.22 2.02
CA GLY A 87 13.69 12.15 3.13
C GLY A 87 12.22 12.41 3.48
N TYR A 88 11.28 11.65 2.91
CA TYR A 88 9.86 11.77 3.25
C TYR A 88 9.50 10.99 4.51
N ARG A 89 8.57 11.53 5.30
CA ARG A 89 7.96 10.81 6.42
C ARG A 89 6.92 9.82 5.92
N THR A 90 7.08 8.55 6.22
CA THR A 90 6.28 7.47 5.64
C THR A 90 5.37 6.83 6.66
N GLY A 91 4.12 6.61 6.28
CA GLY A 91 3.23 5.64 6.89
C GLY A 91 3.16 4.40 6.01
N PHE A 92 3.09 3.23 6.61
CA PHE A 92 2.98 1.96 5.88
C PHE A 92 1.95 1.06 6.53
N TYR A 93 0.97 0.62 5.75
CA TYR A 93 -0.09 -0.29 6.18
C TYR A 93 -0.12 -1.54 5.31
N SER A 94 0.00 -2.72 5.94
CA SER A 94 0.07 -4.03 5.25
C SER A 94 -0.73 -5.14 5.92
N SER A 95 -0.92 -6.22 5.19
CA SER A 95 -1.50 -7.45 5.75
C SER A 95 -1.11 -8.72 5.01
N PRO A 96 -1.10 -9.89 5.67
CA PRO A 96 -1.18 -10.08 7.12
C PRO A 96 0.14 -9.69 7.83
N HIS A 97 0.23 -9.93 9.14
CA HIS A 97 1.49 -9.90 9.90
C HIS A 97 2.08 -11.32 10.01
N LEU A 98 3.38 -11.43 10.29
CA LEU A 98 4.05 -12.71 10.53
C LEU A 98 3.96 -13.15 12.00
N VAL A 99 4.37 -12.28 12.94
CA VAL A 99 4.47 -12.61 14.36
C VAL A 99 3.53 -11.74 15.20
N GLU A 100 3.55 -10.42 15.00
CA GLU A 100 2.77 -9.50 15.83
C GLU A 100 2.00 -8.45 15.03
N VAL A 101 0.85 -8.02 15.57
CA VAL A 101 -0.06 -7.10 14.87
C VAL A 101 0.57 -5.76 14.49
N ARG A 102 1.53 -5.28 15.28
CA ARG A 102 2.22 -4.01 15.05
C ARG A 102 2.97 -4.00 13.73
N GLU A 103 3.39 -5.16 13.21
CA GLU A 103 4.07 -5.26 11.90
C GLU A 103 3.27 -4.65 10.76
N ARG A 104 1.93 -4.63 10.88
CA ARG A 104 1.00 -4.09 9.89
C ARG A 104 1.04 -2.59 9.79
N ILE A 105 1.53 -1.88 10.81
CA ILE A 105 1.60 -0.43 10.83
C ILE A 105 3.03 -0.01 11.12
N ARG A 106 3.66 0.67 10.17
CA ARG A 106 5.01 1.21 10.34
C ARG A 106 5.02 2.72 10.12
N LEU A 107 5.87 3.40 10.87
CA LEU A 107 6.18 4.82 10.72
C LEU A 107 7.67 4.92 10.43
N ASP A 108 8.03 5.62 9.36
CA ASP A 108 9.42 5.84 8.95
C ASP A 108 10.22 4.52 8.89
N GLY A 109 9.63 3.50 8.27
CA GLY A 109 10.20 2.16 8.08
C GLY A 109 10.23 1.28 9.34
N ARG A 110 9.79 1.79 10.51
CA ARG A 110 9.87 1.08 11.80
C ARG A 110 8.50 0.61 12.27
N ILE A 111 8.46 -0.62 12.79
CA ILE A 111 7.28 -1.13 13.52
C ILE A 111 6.99 -0.17 14.69
N VAL A 112 5.73 0.23 14.82
CA VAL A 112 5.32 1.12 15.91
C VAL A 112 5.58 0.43 17.26
N ASN A 113 6.19 1.14 18.21
CA ASN A 113 6.47 0.59 19.53
C ASN A 113 5.15 0.29 20.29
N LYS A 114 5.23 -0.51 21.35
CA LYS A 114 4.05 -0.97 22.10
C LYS A 114 3.24 0.21 22.68
N ASP A 115 3.90 1.22 23.22
CA ASP A 115 3.25 2.35 23.88
C ASP A 115 2.50 3.24 22.89
N THR A 116 3.14 3.58 21.77
CA THR A 116 2.52 4.35 20.69
C THR A 116 1.35 3.57 20.08
N PHE A 117 1.51 2.27 19.85
CA PHE A 117 0.42 1.43 19.36
C PHE A 117 -0.75 1.41 20.35
N ALA A 118 -0.50 1.14 21.63
CA ALA A 118 -1.52 1.07 22.67
C ALA A 118 -2.27 2.40 22.81
N LYS A 119 -1.55 3.53 22.82
CA LYS A 119 -2.14 4.86 22.89
C LYS A 119 -3.14 5.11 21.75
N HIS A 120 -2.68 4.96 20.50
CA HIS A 120 -3.57 5.19 19.34
C HIS A 120 -4.69 4.15 19.28
N PHE A 121 -4.42 2.90 19.68
CA PHE A 121 -5.44 1.86 19.76
C PHE A 121 -6.57 2.25 20.70
N HIS A 122 -6.28 2.60 21.96
CA HIS A 122 -7.31 2.91 22.95
C HIS A 122 -8.06 4.20 22.58
N GLU A 123 -7.36 5.22 22.06
CA GLU A 123 -8.02 6.44 21.56
C GLU A 123 -9.06 6.16 20.46
N VAL A 124 -8.77 5.22 19.54
CA VAL A 124 -9.69 4.82 18.47
C VAL A 124 -10.77 3.87 18.98
N TYR A 125 -10.38 2.84 19.72
CA TYR A 125 -11.27 1.81 20.25
C TYR A 125 -12.34 2.41 21.16
N ASP A 126 -11.94 3.23 22.12
CA ASP A 126 -12.86 3.80 23.11
C ASP A 126 -13.87 4.74 22.44
N ARG A 127 -13.45 5.51 21.41
CA ARG A 127 -14.38 6.35 20.63
C ARG A 127 -15.39 5.53 19.84
N LEU A 128 -14.95 4.48 19.16
CA LEU A 128 -15.85 3.61 18.41
C LEU A 128 -16.82 2.91 19.35
N TYR A 129 -16.32 2.38 20.48
CA TYR A 129 -17.13 1.67 21.46
C TYR A 129 -18.17 2.59 22.12
N ALA A 130 -17.77 3.80 22.52
CA ALA A 130 -18.69 4.77 23.14
C ALA A 130 -19.77 5.30 22.19
N THR A 131 -19.57 5.17 20.87
CA THR A 131 -20.50 5.65 19.84
C THR A 131 -21.19 4.52 19.07
N GLN A 132 -21.13 3.28 19.57
CA GLN A 132 -21.80 2.15 18.94
C GLN A 132 -23.32 2.30 19.05
N SER A 133 -24.02 2.04 17.95
CA SER A 133 -25.47 2.19 17.85
C SER A 133 -26.21 0.97 18.41
N TYR A 134 -25.60 -0.21 18.33
CA TYR A 134 -26.14 -1.48 18.80
C TYR A 134 -25.00 -2.47 19.09
N GLU A 135 -25.31 -3.57 19.77
CA GLU A 135 -24.34 -4.63 20.04
C GLU A 135 -23.82 -5.26 18.73
N GLY A 136 -22.51 -5.16 18.50
CA GLY A 136 -21.89 -5.63 17.25
C GLY A 136 -21.63 -4.54 16.21
N ASP A 137 -21.95 -3.27 16.47
CA ASP A 137 -21.60 -2.10 15.65
C ASP A 137 -20.11 -1.66 15.81
N MET A 138 -19.23 -2.61 16.12
CA MET A 138 -17.79 -2.40 16.15
C MET A 138 -17.17 -2.88 14.83
N PRO A 139 -16.14 -2.18 14.30
CA PRO A 139 -15.53 -2.63 13.06
C PRO A 139 -14.93 -4.03 13.19
N LYS A 140 -15.02 -4.81 12.12
CA LYS A 140 -14.34 -6.12 12.02
C LYS A 140 -12.83 -5.93 12.11
N TYR A 141 -12.07 -6.98 12.42
CA TYR A 141 -10.64 -6.92 12.71
C TYR A 141 -9.82 -6.10 11.70
N PHE A 142 -9.98 -6.37 10.39
CA PHE A 142 -9.27 -5.62 9.35
C PHE A 142 -9.77 -4.19 9.16
N ALA A 143 -11.09 -3.97 9.27
CA ALA A 143 -11.68 -2.63 9.19
C ALA A 143 -11.16 -1.74 10.34
N PHE A 144 -11.14 -2.27 11.57
CA PHE A 144 -10.61 -1.59 12.74
C PHE A 144 -9.13 -1.19 12.55
N LEU A 145 -8.29 -2.13 12.11
CA LEU A 145 -6.87 -1.83 11.86
C LEU A 145 -6.66 -0.79 10.76
N THR A 146 -7.54 -0.76 9.76
CA THR A 146 -7.51 0.25 8.70
C THR A 146 -7.87 1.63 9.26
N VAL A 147 -8.93 1.72 10.08
CA VAL A 147 -9.31 2.96 10.79
C VAL A 147 -8.18 3.45 11.71
N LEU A 148 -7.57 2.53 12.45
CA LEU A 148 -6.43 2.81 13.34
C LEU A 148 -5.23 3.35 12.55
N ALA A 149 -4.87 2.72 11.44
CA ALA A 149 -3.76 3.15 10.59
C ALA A 149 -3.99 4.58 10.05
N TYR A 150 -5.19 4.89 9.55
CA TYR A 150 -5.50 6.23 9.03
C TYR A 150 -5.48 7.30 10.11
N ASN A 151 -6.06 7.02 11.29
CA ASN A 151 -5.98 7.92 12.44
C ASN A 151 -4.53 8.19 12.84
N MET A 152 -3.71 7.12 12.91
CA MET A 152 -2.30 7.23 13.26
C MET A 152 -1.52 8.03 12.23
N PHE A 153 -1.66 7.75 10.93
CA PHE A 153 -0.95 8.48 9.88
C PHE A 153 -1.30 9.97 9.82
N LEU A 154 -2.57 10.32 10.02
CA LEU A 154 -3.01 11.72 10.11
C LEU A 154 -2.42 12.42 11.34
N LYS A 155 -2.48 11.77 12.51
CA LYS A 155 -2.00 12.34 13.77
C LYS A 155 -0.48 12.47 13.81
N GLU A 156 0.22 11.48 13.28
CA GLU A 156 1.68 11.48 13.15
C GLU A 156 2.17 12.32 11.97
N LYS A 157 1.28 12.89 11.15
CA LYS A 157 1.59 13.80 10.03
C LYS A 157 2.63 13.22 9.05
N VAL A 158 2.37 12.01 8.56
CA VAL A 158 3.20 11.42 7.51
C VAL A 158 3.04 12.21 6.21
N ASP A 159 4.09 12.30 5.42
CA ASP A 159 4.04 12.91 4.09
C ASP A 159 3.27 12.03 3.11
N VAL A 160 3.43 10.71 3.24
CA VAL A 160 2.85 9.70 2.37
C VAL A 160 2.51 8.45 3.16
N ALA A 161 1.33 7.87 2.91
CA ALA A 161 0.98 6.55 3.37
C ALA A 161 1.01 5.55 2.20
N ILE A 162 1.73 4.44 2.36
CA ILE A 162 1.70 3.32 1.43
C ILE A 162 0.71 2.31 2.01
N VAL A 163 -0.39 2.09 1.29
CA VAL A 163 -1.52 1.29 1.77
C VAL A 163 -1.65 0.07 0.88
N GLU A 164 -1.42 -1.12 1.45
CA GLU A 164 -1.71 -2.39 0.79
C GLU A 164 -3.19 -2.77 0.98
N VAL A 165 -3.84 -3.14 -0.12
CA VAL A 165 -5.19 -3.71 -0.11
C VAL A 165 -5.20 -5.08 0.54
N GLY A 166 -6.21 -5.35 1.37
CA GLY A 166 -6.44 -6.68 1.95
C GLY A 166 -6.86 -7.70 0.88
N ILE A 167 -8.14 -7.69 0.51
CA ILE A 167 -8.72 -8.63 -0.45
C ILE A 167 -9.50 -7.88 -1.53
N GLY A 168 -9.25 -8.22 -2.79
CA GLY A 168 -9.91 -7.60 -3.93
C GLY A 168 -9.41 -6.18 -4.18
N GLY A 169 -10.27 -5.20 -3.97
CA GLY A 169 -10.02 -3.79 -4.23
C GLY A 169 -11.31 -2.97 -4.12
N ILE A 170 -12.29 -3.20 -5.00
CA ILE A 170 -13.58 -2.46 -5.04
C ILE A 170 -14.22 -2.33 -3.65
N VAL A 171 -14.39 -3.45 -2.97
CA VAL A 171 -15.09 -3.54 -1.67
C VAL A 171 -14.13 -3.69 -0.48
N ASP A 172 -12.83 -3.52 -0.69
CA ASP A 172 -11.86 -3.60 0.40
C ASP A 172 -12.00 -2.37 1.30
N TYR A 173 -11.86 -2.56 2.61
CA TYR A 173 -11.98 -1.49 3.60
C TYR A 173 -10.97 -0.34 3.36
N THR A 174 -9.82 -0.62 2.72
CA THR A 174 -8.85 0.43 2.37
C THR A 174 -9.36 1.36 1.27
N ASN A 175 -10.34 0.95 0.46
CA ASN A 175 -10.82 1.69 -0.71
C ASN A 175 -11.77 2.86 -0.41
N VAL A 176 -12.02 3.15 0.88
CA VAL A 176 -12.69 4.37 1.35
C VAL A 176 -11.92 5.66 0.98
N LEU A 177 -10.64 5.52 0.61
CA LEU A 177 -9.83 6.61 0.10
C LEU A 177 -10.40 7.18 -1.20
N ARG A 178 -10.74 8.48 -1.20
CA ARG A 178 -11.33 9.15 -2.37
C ARG A 178 -10.29 9.83 -3.24
N LYS A 179 -9.26 10.43 -2.63
CA LYS A 179 -8.14 11.10 -3.32
C LYS A 179 -6.87 10.28 -3.22
N VAL A 180 -6.58 9.52 -4.28
CA VAL A 180 -5.36 8.71 -4.37
C VAL A 180 -4.56 9.20 -5.59
N PRO A 181 -3.41 9.87 -5.40
CA PRO A 181 -2.61 10.36 -6.52
C PRO A 181 -1.96 9.24 -7.33
N VAL A 182 -1.58 8.13 -6.70
CA VAL A 182 -0.82 7.04 -7.35
C VAL A 182 -1.35 5.67 -6.92
N VAL A 183 -1.54 4.79 -7.91
CA VAL A 183 -2.05 3.43 -7.71
C VAL A 183 -1.09 2.40 -8.30
N GLY A 184 -0.84 1.32 -7.59
CA GLY A 184 -0.06 0.17 -8.07
C GLY A 184 -0.88 -1.10 -8.15
N ILE A 185 -0.82 -1.80 -9.28
CA ILE A 185 -1.37 -3.14 -9.46
C ILE A 185 -0.20 -4.12 -9.66
N THR A 186 0.07 -4.94 -8.65
CA THR A 186 1.11 -5.98 -8.74
C THR A 186 0.63 -7.15 -9.59
N ALA A 187 1.45 -8.20 -9.73
CA ALA A 187 1.12 -9.38 -10.53
C ALA A 187 -0.27 -9.94 -10.17
N LEU A 188 -1.08 -10.15 -11.20
CA LEU A 188 -2.42 -10.73 -11.11
C LEU A 188 -2.34 -12.23 -11.38
N GLY A 189 -3.13 -12.98 -10.62
CA GLY A 189 -3.23 -14.42 -10.72
C GLY A 189 -4.46 -14.90 -9.96
N LEU A 190 -4.86 -16.15 -10.20
CA LEU A 190 -6.00 -16.76 -9.53
C LEU A 190 -5.73 -16.88 -8.03
N ASP A 191 -6.50 -16.13 -7.24
CA ASP A 191 -6.44 -16.14 -5.78
C ASP A 191 -7.78 -15.63 -5.23
N HIS A 192 -8.18 -16.13 -4.07
CA HIS A 192 -9.49 -15.83 -3.46
C HIS A 192 -10.69 -16.02 -4.40
N THR A 193 -10.65 -17.03 -5.28
CA THR A 193 -11.66 -17.24 -6.35
C THR A 193 -13.10 -17.35 -5.83
N SER A 194 -13.26 -17.89 -4.63
CA SER A 194 -14.54 -17.94 -3.90
C SER A 194 -15.19 -16.59 -3.57
N ILE A 195 -14.45 -15.48 -3.71
CA ILE A 195 -14.91 -14.11 -3.39
C ILE A 195 -14.82 -13.23 -4.64
N LEU A 196 -13.71 -13.33 -5.38
CA LEU A 196 -13.37 -12.40 -6.46
C LEU A 196 -13.79 -12.89 -7.86
N GLY A 197 -14.31 -14.12 -7.97
CA GLY A 197 -14.62 -14.75 -9.25
C GLY A 197 -13.63 -15.86 -9.61
N ASN A 198 -14.01 -16.69 -10.58
CA ASN A 198 -13.23 -17.87 -10.97
C ASN A 198 -12.31 -17.61 -12.15
N THR A 199 -12.35 -16.40 -12.71
CA THR A 199 -11.56 -16.02 -13.89
C THR A 199 -10.60 -14.88 -13.57
N LEU A 200 -9.50 -14.82 -14.32
CA LEU A 200 -8.52 -13.76 -14.17
C LEU A 200 -9.09 -12.36 -14.50
N PRO A 201 -9.98 -12.17 -15.51
CA PRO A 201 -10.66 -10.91 -15.75
C PRO A 201 -11.51 -10.39 -14.58
N GLU A 202 -12.25 -11.27 -13.87
CA GLU A 202 -13.04 -10.87 -12.69
C GLU A 202 -12.12 -10.37 -11.56
N ILE A 203 -11.01 -11.08 -11.34
CA ILE A 203 -9.98 -10.69 -10.36
C ILE A 203 -9.34 -9.35 -10.74
N ALA A 204 -9.06 -9.14 -12.02
CA ALA A 204 -8.53 -7.89 -12.55
C ALA A 204 -9.50 -6.73 -12.34
N GLU A 205 -10.80 -6.92 -12.59
CA GLU A 205 -11.84 -5.90 -12.35
C GLU A 205 -11.89 -5.52 -10.86
N ALA A 206 -11.92 -6.52 -9.98
CA ALA A 206 -11.96 -6.32 -8.54
C ALA A 206 -10.75 -5.52 -8.02
N LYS A 207 -9.55 -5.79 -8.54
CA LYS A 207 -8.31 -5.13 -8.12
C LYS A 207 -8.12 -3.77 -8.78
N ALA A 208 -8.53 -3.59 -10.03
CA ALA A 208 -8.52 -2.30 -10.71
C ALA A 208 -9.48 -1.28 -10.06
N GLY A 209 -10.45 -1.75 -9.28
CA GLY A 209 -11.40 -0.91 -8.56
C GLY A 209 -10.80 0.06 -7.53
N ILE A 210 -9.50 -0.03 -7.23
CA ILE A 210 -8.81 0.99 -6.43
C ILE A 210 -8.32 2.20 -7.25
N MET A 211 -8.36 2.11 -8.59
CA MET A 211 -8.06 3.25 -9.47
C MET A 211 -9.03 4.39 -9.19
N LYS A 212 -8.50 5.62 -9.10
CA LYS A 212 -9.28 6.83 -8.85
C LYS A 212 -9.11 7.79 -10.02
N ARG A 213 -10.11 8.65 -10.23
CA ARG A 213 -10.09 9.64 -11.30
C ARG A 213 -8.82 10.50 -11.22
N CYS A 214 -8.17 10.71 -12.37
CA CYS A 214 -6.93 11.50 -12.49
C CYS A 214 -5.72 10.96 -11.69
N CYS A 215 -5.78 9.75 -11.12
CA CYS A 215 -4.59 9.12 -10.55
C CYS A 215 -3.62 8.69 -11.66
N GLU A 216 -2.37 8.43 -11.27
CA GLU A 216 -1.44 7.70 -12.13
C GLU A 216 -1.35 6.25 -11.65
N ALA A 217 -1.87 5.32 -12.46
CA ALA A 217 -1.80 3.90 -12.19
C ALA A 217 -0.60 3.26 -12.88
N TYR A 218 0.04 2.33 -12.18
CA TYR A 218 1.16 1.54 -12.68
C TYR A 218 0.90 0.05 -12.46
N THR A 219 1.29 -0.76 -13.42
CA THR A 219 1.21 -2.23 -13.34
C THR A 219 2.48 -2.87 -13.87
N VAL A 220 2.77 -4.08 -13.40
CA VAL A 220 3.68 -5.00 -14.12
C VAL A 220 3.02 -5.53 -15.39
N HIS A 221 3.78 -6.20 -16.25
CA HIS A 221 3.19 -7.00 -17.33
C HIS A 221 2.19 -8.01 -16.75
N GLN A 222 1.02 -8.11 -17.37
CA GLN A 222 -0.06 -9.02 -16.99
C GLN A 222 -0.39 -9.95 -18.17
N PRO A 223 -1.06 -11.08 -17.91
CA PRO A 223 -1.73 -11.82 -18.97
C PRO A 223 -2.66 -10.91 -19.80
N PRO A 224 -2.83 -11.16 -21.12
CA PRO A 224 -3.54 -10.24 -22.02
C PRO A 224 -4.97 -9.91 -21.58
N ASP A 225 -5.72 -10.90 -21.11
CA ASP A 225 -7.10 -10.79 -20.63
C ASP A 225 -7.20 -9.92 -19.36
N ALA A 226 -6.27 -10.07 -18.41
CA ALA A 226 -6.14 -9.18 -17.27
C ALA A 226 -5.78 -7.76 -17.69
N MET A 227 -4.81 -7.60 -18.60
CA MET A 227 -4.34 -6.29 -19.05
C MET A 227 -5.46 -5.50 -19.74
N GLU A 228 -6.28 -6.16 -20.58
CA GLU A 228 -7.43 -5.55 -21.23
C GLU A 228 -8.43 -5.00 -20.20
N VAL A 229 -8.70 -5.75 -19.13
CA VAL A 229 -9.55 -5.28 -18.04
C VAL A 229 -8.96 -4.06 -17.34
N LEU A 230 -7.66 -4.08 -17.00
CA LEU A 230 -7.01 -2.93 -16.37
C LEU A 230 -7.11 -1.67 -17.25
N GLN A 231 -6.87 -1.81 -18.56
CA GLN A 231 -6.98 -0.70 -19.52
C GLN A 231 -8.42 -0.18 -19.62
N ARG A 232 -9.40 -1.08 -19.70
CA ARG A 232 -10.83 -0.72 -19.73
C ARG A 232 -11.24 0.05 -18.46
N VAL A 233 -10.84 -0.42 -17.28
CA VAL A 233 -11.15 0.24 -16.01
C VAL A 233 -10.45 1.60 -15.93
N ALA A 234 -9.18 1.70 -16.30
CA ALA A 234 -8.45 2.96 -16.31
C ALA A 234 -9.11 4.00 -17.22
N LYS A 235 -9.56 3.59 -18.42
CA LYS A 235 -10.32 4.45 -19.35
C LYS A 235 -11.65 4.89 -18.75
N LYS A 236 -12.40 3.97 -18.14
CA LYS A 236 -13.69 4.25 -17.49
C LYS A 236 -13.55 5.25 -16.33
N VAL A 237 -12.50 5.10 -15.52
CA VAL A 237 -12.22 5.95 -14.35
C VAL A 237 -11.50 7.26 -14.74
N GLN A 238 -11.03 7.38 -15.98
CA GLN A 238 -10.27 8.52 -16.49
C GLN A 238 -8.95 8.72 -15.72
N CYS A 239 -8.16 7.65 -15.59
CA CYS A 239 -6.80 7.68 -15.07
C CYS A 239 -5.80 7.15 -16.11
N SER A 240 -4.52 7.47 -15.97
CA SER A 240 -3.49 6.85 -16.80
C SER A 240 -3.16 5.45 -16.27
N LEU A 241 -2.86 4.51 -17.15
CA LEU A 241 -2.30 3.21 -16.79
C LEU A 241 -0.99 3.01 -17.55
N ASN A 242 0.11 2.83 -16.82
CA ASN A 242 1.43 2.61 -17.40
C ASN A 242 1.96 1.23 -17.00
N VAL A 243 2.52 0.51 -17.96
CA VAL A 243 3.26 -0.73 -17.68
C VAL A 243 4.69 -0.34 -17.30
N VAL A 244 5.16 -0.84 -16.17
CA VAL A 244 6.52 -0.55 -15.69
C VAL A 244 7.56 -1.24 -16.56
N PRO A 245 8.72 -0.62 -16.79
CA PRO A 245 9.72 -1.21 -17.65
C PRO A 245 10.39 -2.41 -16.96
N GLU A 246 11.05 -3.26 -17.73
CA GLU A 246 11.86 -4.33 -17.14
C GLU A 246 12.97 -3.76 -16.26
N TYR A 247 13.29 -4.43 -15.15
CA TYR A 247 14.29 -3.94 -14.20
C TYR A 247 15.67 -3.69 -14.85
N LYS A 248 16.02 -4.46 -15.87
CA LYS A 248 17.30 -4.32 -16.60
C LYS A 248 17.42 -3.00 -17.40
N SER A 249 16.31 -2.31 -17.62
CA SER A 249 16.28 -1.03 -18.36
C SER A 249 16.67 0.17 -17.51
N TYR A 250 16.67 0.04 -16.18
CA TYR A 250 17.07 1.14 -15.30
C TYR A 250 18.57 1.37 -15.42
N THR A 251 18.93 2.65 -15.53
CA THR A 251 20.31 3.12 -15.53
C THR A 251 20.55 4.03 -14.34
N PHE A 252 21.81 4.07 -13.91
CA PHE A 252 22.20 4.74 -12.69
C PHE A 252 22.99 6.00 -13.03
N GLN A 253 22.84 7.04 -12.22
CA GLN A 253 23.63 8.26 -12.40
C GLN A 253 25.14 8.01 -12.23
N ASN A 254 25.53 6.99 -11.47
CA ASN A 254 26.93 6.58 -11.24
C ASN A 254 27.43 5.49 -12.20
N GLY A 255 26.63 5.04 -13.17
CA GLY A 255 27.01 4.00 -14.15
C GLY A 255 27.02 2.55 -13.64
N LEU A 256 26.79 2.29 -12.35
CA LEU A 256 26.84 0.94 -11.76
C LEU A 256 25.51 0.21 -11.89
N LYS A 257 25.45 -0.98 -12.49
CA LYS A 257 24.24 -1.82 -12.44
C LYS A 257 24.00 -2.38 -11.03
N LEU A 258 22.89 -2.04 -10.38
CA LEU A 258 22.54 -2.61 -9.07
C LEU A 258 22.20 -4.09 -9.22
N GLN A 259 22.87 -4.92 -8.42
CA GLN A 259 22.40 -6.26 -8.10
C GLN A 259 21.42 -6.13 -6.92
N LEU A 260 20.16 -6.46 -7.16
CA LEU A 260 19.18 -6.53 -6.08
C LEU A 260 19.64 -7.59 -5.06
N PRO A 261 19.27 -7.46 -3.77
CA PRO A 261 19.61 -8.46 -2.75
C PRO A 261 19.02 -9.84 -3.06
N VAL A 262 18.03 -9.90 -3.95
CA VAL A 262 17.40 -11.13 -4.44
C VAL A 262 17.28 -11.05 -5.95
N ASP A 263 17.92 -11.97 -6.67
CA ASP A 263 18.02 -11.92 -8.12
C ASP A 263 17.04 -12.87 -8.84
N ILE A 264 15.74 -12.63 -8.64
CA ILE A 264 14.65 -13.38 -9.27
C ILE A 264 13.65 -12.47 -9.98
N ASP A 265 12.98 -12.97 -11.02
CA ASP A 265 12.07 -12.18 -11.86
C ASP A 265 10.96 -11.49 -11.06
N ALA A 266 10.30 -12.23 -10.17
CA ALA A 266 9.23 -11.69 -9.34
C ALA A 266 9.72 -10.53 -8.45
N TYR A 267 10.94 -10.61 -7.92
CA TYR A 267 11.52 -9.56 -7.09
C TYR A 267 11.89 -8.32 -7.93
N ARG A 268 12.48 -8.54 -9.11
CA ARG A 268 12.78 -7.47 -10.10
C ARG A 268 11.53 -6.74 -10.56
N MET A 269 10.43 -7.46 -10.80
CA MET A 269 9.14 -6.88 -11.17
C MET A 269 8.57 -6.00 -10.04
N ASN A 270 8.57 -6.49 -8.81
CA ASN A 270 8.12 -5.72 -7.65
C ASN A 270 8.98 -4.47 -7.41
N ALA A 271 10.30 -4.59 -7.59
CA ALA A 271 11.22 -3.45 -7.48
C ALA A 271 10.97 -2.40 -8.57
N SER A 272 10.76 -2.82 -9.81
CA SER A 272 10.41 -1.90 -10.91
C SER A 272 9.11 -1.15 -10.62
N LEU A 273 8.08 -1.86 -10.15
CA LEU A 273 6.81 -1.23 -9.78
C LEU A 273 6.99 -0.25 -8.61
N ALA A 274 7.70 -0.63 -7.56
CA ALA A 274 7.96 0.23 -6.42
C ALA A 274 8.68 1.53 -6.80
N VAL A 275 9.67 1.47 -7.71
CA VAL A 275 10.37 2.63 -8.23
C VAL A 275 9.42 3.59 -8.94
N GLN A 276 8.58 3.09 -9.85
CA GLN A 276 7.64 3.94 -10.58
C GLN A 276 6.62 4.59 -9.63
N LEU A 277 6.09 3.84 -8.66
CA LEU A 277 5.14 4.36 -7.69
C LEU A 277 5.74 5.50 -6.85
N ALA A 278 6.96 5.30 -6.32
CA ALA A 278 7.65 6.31 -5.53
C ALA A 278 7.91 7.58 -6.35
N HIS A 279 8.46 7.44 -7.55
CA HIS A 279 8.82 8.58 -8.41
C HIS A 279 7.59 9.34 -8.94
N ALA A 280 6.53 8.63 -9.30
CA ALA A 280 5.26 9.24 -9.68
C ALA A 280 4.68 10.08 -8.53
N TRP A 281 4.73 9.55 -7.31
CA TRP A 281 4.23 10.27 -6.14
C TRP A 281 5.07 11.52 -5.85
N MET A 282 6.41 11.41 -5.88
CA MET A 282 7.31 12.56 -5.69
C MET A 282 7.04 13.65 -6.74
N ARG A 283 6.87 13.26 -8.01
CA ARG A 283 6.53 14.19 -9.10
C ARG A 283 5.19 14.88 -8.85
N LYS A 284 4.14 14.14 -8.48
CA LYS A 284 2.82 14.72 -8.18
C LYS A 284 2.85 15.65 -6.96
N LYS A 285 3.61 15.30 -5.92
CA LYS A 285 3.81 16.17 -4.74
C LYS A 285 4.44 17.50 -5.13
N LEU A 286 5.53 17.46 -5.91
CA LEU A 286 6.21 18.65 -6.40
C LEU A 286 5.29 19.52 -7.28
N GLN A 287 4.54 18.92 -8.20
CA GLN A 287 3.57 19.63 -9.04
C GLN A 287 2.49 20.33 -8.20
N SER A 288 1.96 19.65 -7.17
CA SER A 288 0.99 20.26 -6.25
C SER A 288 1.58 21.45 -5.48
N GLN A 289 2.84 21.35 -5.03
CA GLN A 289 3.51 22.44 -4.33
C GLN A 289 3.72 23.66 -5.24
N ILE A 290 4.15 23.43 -6.48
CA ILE A 290 4.32 24.50 -7.49
C ILE A 290 2.99 25.18 -7.81
N ASN A 291 1.91 24.41 -7.99
CA ASN A 291 0.59 24.96 -8.27
C ASN A 291 0.07 25.83 -7.13
N ASN A 292 0.28 25.41 -5.88
CA ASN A 292 -0.09 26.20 -4.71
C ASN A 292 0.69 27.52 -4.64
N LEU A 293 2.01 27.49 -4.90
CA LEU A 293 2.87 28.69 -4.91
C LEU A 293 2.46 29.70 -6.00
N LYS A 294 2.09 29.20 -7.20
CA LYS A 294 1.59 30.05 -8.28
C LYS A 294 0.26 30.72 -7.92
N GLN A 295 -0.66 29.98 -7.29
CA GLN A 295 -1.94 30.54 -6.85
C GLN A 295 -1.76 31.62 -5.78
N THR A 296 -0.89 31.41 -4.79
CA THR A 296 -0.62 32.42 -3.74
C THR A 296 0.01 33.70 -4.29
N ASN A 297 0.86 33.59 -5.32
CA ASN A 297 1.48 34.75 -5.95
C ASN A 297 0.48 35.56 -6.80
N ILE A 298 -0.50 34.89 -7.42
CA ILE A 298 -1.59 35.57 -8.14
C ILE A 298 -2.52 36.31 -7.16
N THR A 299 -2.81 35.73 -5.99
CA THR A 299 -3.68 36.37 -4.99
C THR A 299 -3.02 37.54 -4.24
N ASN A 300 -1.68 37.60 -4.20
CA ASN A 300 -0.94 38.63 -3.46
C ASN A 300 -0.54 39.87 -4.30
N GLY A 301 -1.11 40.04 -5.50
CA GLY A 301 -1.13 41.32 -6.20
C GLY A 301 0.24 41.99 -6.42
N ASN A 302 1.09 41.39 -7.26
CA ASN A 302 2.08 42.09 -8.09
C ASN A 302 2.89 41.06 -8.88
N VAL A 303 2.66 40.94 -10.19
CA VAL A 303 3.66 40.35 -11.10
C VAL A 303 3.62 41.05 -12.46
N GLU A 304 4.37 42.15 -12.60
CA GLU A 304 5.26 42.31 -13.75
C GLU A 304 6.53 41.50 -13.43
N GLY A 305 6.80 40.43 -14.19
CA GLY A 305 7.93 39.58 -13.86
C GLY A 305 8.05 38.34 -14.73
N ARG A 306 8.62 38.55 -15.93
CA ARG A 306 9.30 37.58 -16.81
C ARG A 306 8.89 36.12 -16.64
N GLU A 307 8.06 35.65 -17.58
CA GLU A 307 7.91 34.23 -17.89
C GLU A 307 9.28 33.63 -18.26
N SER A 308 10.02 33.11 -17.28
CA SER A 308 10.96 32.05 -17.55
C SER A 308 10.14 30.83 -17.92
N LYS A 309 9.84 30.69 -19.22
CA LYS A 309 9.49 29.42 -19.86
C LYS A 309 10.68 28.46 -19.71
N GLN A 310 10.97 28.03 -18.48
CA GLN A 310 11.51 26.69 -18.34
C GLN A 310 10.40 25.80 -18.84
N ASN A 311 10.58 25.30 -20.06
CA ASN A 311 9.92 24.09 -20.52
C ASN A 311 10.00 23.10 -19.36
N ILE A 312 8.91 22.97 -18.60
CA ILE A 312 8.68 21.80 -17.77
C ILE A 312 8.41 20.73 -18.81
N GLY A 313 9.50 20.23 -19.40
CA GLY A 313 9.48 19.16 -20.37
C GLY A 313 8.59 18.08 -19.79
N VAL A 314 7.66 17.60 -20.62
CA VAL A 314 6.78 16.49 -20.31
C VAL A 314 7.63 15.44 -19.62
N VAL A 315 7.56 15.38 -18.28
CA VAL A 315 8.35 14.41 -17.52
C VAL A 315 7.68 13.10 -17.86
N GLU A 316 8.36 12.26 -18.63
CA GLU A 316 7.88 10.94 -18.99
C GLU A 316 7.30 10.27 -17.73
N ASN A 317 6.10 9.70 -17.86
CA ASN A 317 5.46 9.01 -16.72
C ASN A 317 6.27 7.80 -16.26
N ILE A 318 7.28 7.39 -17.02
CA ILE A 318 8.21 6.32 -16.70
C ILE A 318 9.58 6.94 -16.40
N VAL A 319 10.10 6.68 -15.19
CA VAL A 319 11.49 6.99 -14.87
C VAL A 319 12.38 5.80 -15.22
N THR A 320 13.52 6.02 -15.87
CA THR A 320 14.52 4.95 -16.11
C THR A 320 15.90 5.32 -15.57
N LYS A 321 16.19 6.60 -15.38
CA LYS A 321 17.44 7.10 -14.78
C LYS A 321 17.24 7.35 -13.29
N LEU A 322 17.86 6.52 -12.45
CA LEU A 322 17.60 6.52 -11.01
C LEU A 322 18.65 7.32 -10.22
N PRO A 323 18.23 8.14 -9.24
CA PRO A 323 19.12 8.78 -8.29
C PRO A 323 19.62 7.77 -7.23
N ASN A 324 20.72 8.10 -6.56
CA ASN A 324 21.39 7.20 -5.60
C ASN A 324 20.48 6.80 -4.43
N GLU A 325 19.61 7.71 -3.99
CA GLU A 325 18.65 7.48 -2.90
C GLU A 325 17.67 6.35 -3.24
N THR A 326 17.27 6.21 -4.51
CA THR A 326 16.39 5.10 -4.92
C THR A 326 17.10 3.76 -4.82
N ILE A 327 18.39 3.72 -5.15
CA ILE A 327 19.23 2.51 -5.03
C ILE A 327 19.38 2.10 -3.57
N LEU A 328 19.71 3.07 -2.71
CA LEU A 328 19.83 2.87 -1.28
C LEU A 328 18.49 2.41 -0.69
N GLY A 329 17.37 2.96 -1.13
CA GLY A 329 16.03 2.53 -0.73
C GLY A 329 15.74 1.06 -1.09
N LEU A 330 16.04 0.64 -2.33
CA LEU A 330 15.84 -0.75 -2.76
C LEU A 330 16.76 -1.74 -2.03
N SER A 331 18.05 -1.42 -1.90
CA SER A 331 19.05 -2.30 -1.28
C SER A 331 18.92 -2.41 0.24
N SER A 332 18.48 -1.35 0.90
CA SER A 332 18.23 -1.33 2.36
C SER A 332 16.86 -1.89 2.74
N CYS A 333 15.94 -2.06 1.79
CA CYS A 333 14.63 -2.61 2.05
C CYS A 333 14.73 -4.00 2.72
N ARG A 334 13.96 -4.19 3.79
CA ARG A 334 13.83 -5.47 4.49
C ARG A 334 12.35 -5.81 4.62
N TRP A 335 11.98 -6.98 4.10
CA TRP A 335 10.63 -7.50 4.18
C TRP A 335 10.68 -8.93 4.70
N PRO A 336 10.55 -9.13 6.03
CA PRO A 336 10.67 -10.45 6.64
C PRO A 336 9.73 -11.49 6.01
N GLY A 337 10.18 -12.74 5.94
CA GLY A 337 9.43 -13.84 5.35
C GLY A 337 9.25 -13.79 3.83
N ARG A 338 10.03 -12.96 3.11
CA ARG A 338 10.10 -12.98 1.64
C ARG A 338 11.54 -13.02 1.18
N TYR A 339 11.94 -14.15 0.60
CA TYR A 339 13.30 -14.41 0.15
C TYR A 339 14.36 -14.06 1.21
N GLN A 340 14.03 -14.33 2.48
CA GLN A 340 14.85 -13.92 3.61
C GLN A 340 15.86 -15.01 3.94
N ILE A 341 17.15 -14.65 3.95
CA ILE A 341 18.23 -15.54 4.40
C ILE A 341 18.66 -15.10 5.80
N VAL A 342 18.60 -16.01 6.76
CA VAL A 342 19.08 -15.79 8.13
C VAL A 342 20.26 -16.72 8.38
N LYS A 343 21.46 -16.15 8.46
CA LYS A 343 22.68 -16.90 8.80
C LYS A 343 22.89 -16.86 10.30
N THR A 344 23.06 -18.04 10.89
CA THR A 344 23.46 -18.23 12.29
C THR A 344 24.79 -18.97 12.33
N GLU A 345 25.38 -19.13 13.51
CA GLU A 345 26.62 -19.90 13.69
C GLU A 345 26.47 -21.36 13.21
N TYR A 346 25.30 -21.97 13.43
CA TYR A 346 25.08 -23.40 13.18
C TYR A 346 24.36 -23.70 11.87
N SER A 347 23.63 -22.74 11.31
CA SER A 347 22.70 -22.99 10.19
C SER A 347 22.38 -21.73 9.41
N THR A 348 22.09 -21.92 8.12
CA THR A 348 21.50 -20.89 7.26
C THR A 348 20.04 -21.24 7.01
N PHE A 349 19.13 -20.37 7.44
CA PHE A 349 17.69 -20.51 7.23
C PHE A 349 17.25 -19.70 6.01
N TYR A 350 16.42 -20.31 5.16
CA TYR A 350 15.80 -19.69 4.00
C TYR A 350 14.30 -19.61 4.24
N LEU A 351 13.79 -18.39 4.42
CA LEU A 351 12.42 -18.13 4.85
C LEU A 351 11.63 -17.44 3.73
N ASP A 352 10.57 -18.09 3.23
CA ASP A 352 9.56 -17.48 2.36
C ASP A 352 8.16 -17.97 2.70
N GLY A 353 7.20 -17.05 2.86
CA GLY A 353 5.79 -17.35 3.11
C GLY A 353 5.00 -17.74 1.85
N ALA A 354 5.63 -18.44 0.90
CA ALA A 354 4.99 -18.93 -0.31
C ALA A 354 3.87 -19.91 0.07
N HIS A 355 2.69 -19.76 -0.55
CA HIS A 355 1.47 -20.49 -0.15
C HIS A 355 0.56 -20.84 -1.34
N THR A 356 1.01 -20.61 -2.57
CA THR A 356 0.40 -21.11 -3.80
C THR A 356 1.42 -21.93 -4.58
N LYS A 357 0.96 -22.85 -5.44
CA LYS A 357 1.82 -23.68 -6.28
C LYS A 357 2.88 -22.85 -7.04
N GLU A 358 2.45 -21.82 -7.75
CA GLU A 358 3.34 -20.90 -8.48
C GLU A 358 4.38 -20.23 -7.56
N SER A 359 3.95 -19.71 -6.40
CA SER A 359 4.89 -19.07 -5.45
C SER A 359 5.90 -20.07 -4.87
N MET A 360 5.50 -21.33 -4.68
CA MET A 360 6.37 -22.40 -4.22
C MET A 360 7.42 -22.77 -5.28
N GLU A 361 7.04 -22.83 -6.55
CA GLU A 361 7.97 -23.07 -7.66
C GLU A 361 9.04 -21.95 -7.75
N ILE A 362 8.62 -20.68 -7.63
CA ILE A 362 9.54 -19.53 -7.56
C ILE A 362 10.44 -19.62 -6.33
N CYS A 363 9.90 -20.00 -5.17
CA CYS A 363 10.68 -20.16 -3.94
C CYS A 363 11.73 -21.27 -4.07
N VAL A 364 11.40 -22.41 -4.68
CA VAL A 364 12.34 -23.50 -4.94
C VAL A 364 13.46 -23.05 -5.87
N LYS A 365 13.13 -22.30 -6.92
CA LYS A 365 14.13 -21.71 -7.82
C LYS A 365 15.08 -20.79 -7.05
N TRP A 366 14.54 -19.85 -6.28
CA TRP A 366 15.31 -18.95 -5.44
C TRP A 366 16.26 -19.70 -4.48
N PHE A 367 15.75 -20.72 -3.78
CA PHE A 367 16.57 -21.53 -2.88
C PHE A 367 17.71 -22.24 -3.61
N LYS A 368 17.41 -22.89 -4.75
CA LYS A 368 18.42 -23.58 -5.58
C LYS A 368 19.51 -22.62 -6.06
N ASP A 369 19.15 -21.41 -6.46
CA ASP A 369 20.11 -20.43 -6.97
C ASP A 369 21.03 -19.87 -5.88
N ASN A 370 20.60 -19.89 -4.60
CA ASN A 370 21.38 -19.40 -3.46
C ASN A 370 22.15 -20.50 -2.70
N ASN A 371 21.89 -21.77 -3.01
CA ASN A 371 22.46 -22.93 -2.31
C ASN A 371 23.28 -23.84 -3.25
N ARG A 372 23.94 -23.24 -4.24
CA ARG A 372 24.88 -23.92 -5.15
C ARG A 372 26.30 -23.83 -4.68
#